data_AF-B0FZ72-F1
#
_entry.id   AF-B0FZ72-F1
#
_cell.length_a   1.000
_cell.length_b   1.000
_cell.length_c   1.000
_cell.angle_alpha   90.00
_cell.angle_beta   90.00
_cell.angle_gamma   90.00
#
_symmetry.space_group_name_H-M   'P 1'
#
loop_
_entity.id
_entity.type
_entity.pdbx_description
1 polymer ?
#
loop_
_entity_poly.entity_id
_entity_poly.type
_entity_poly.pdbx_seq_one_letter_code
_entity_poly.pdbx_strand_id
1 'polypeptide(L)'
;CTGGSDRTSCTAACTGCANCPNAVTCTDSQNCINAVTCTGSSNCNKATTCTNSSDCFEATTCTDSTNCNKATACTNSTGCPKR
;
A
#
# COMPACT_ATOMS: atom_id res chain seq x y z
N CYS A 1 10.85 -9.38 -5.65
CA CYS A 1 10.94 -10.44 -4.65
C CYS A 1 9.59 -11.07 -4.50
N THR A 2 9.49 -12.38 -4.71
CA THR A 2 8.23 -13.10 -4.85
C THR A 2 8.12 -14.23 -3.81
N GLY A 3 6.97 -14.34 -3.12
CA GLY A 3 6.65 -15.40 -2.16
C GLY A 3 7.43 -15.40 -0.84
N GLY A 4 6.83 -15.79 0.28
CA GLY A 4 7.54 -16.05 1.55
C GLY A 4 7.21 -15.08 2.68
N SER A 5 7.77 -15.34 3.86
CA SER A 5 7.44 -14.62 5.09
C SER A 5 8.15 -13.29 5.23
N ASP A 6 9.45 -13.21 4.94
CA ASP A 6 10.23 -11.99 5.13
C ASP A 6 11.07 -11.61 3.91
N ARG A 7 10.87 -10.36 3.44
CA ARG A 7 11.57 -9.74 2.32
C ARG A 7 12.01 -8.32 2.66
N THR A 8 12.59 -8.15 3.84
CA THR A 8 13.22 -6.89 4.27
C THR A 8 14.34 -6.43 3.33
N SER A 9 15.04 -7.34 2.64
CA SER A 9 16.06 -6.99 1.64
C SER A 9 15.48 -6.50 0.31
N CYS A 10 14.16 -6.63 0.10
CA CYS A 10 13.55 -6.26 -1.16
C CYS A 10 13.30 -4.77 -1.25
N THR A 11 13.89 -4.11 -2.24
CA THR A 11 13.76 -2.67 -2.45
C THR A 11 12.96 -2.30 -3.70
N ALA A 12 12.89 -3.17 -4.70
CA ALA A 12 12.19 -2.87 -5.96
C ALA A 12 10.69 -3.20 -5.87
N ALA A 13 10.31 -4.46 -6.10
CA ALA A 13 8.93 -4.91 -6.08
C ALA A 13 8.77 -6.15 -5.19
N CYS A 14 7.76 -6.17 -4.33
CA CYS A 14 7.40 -7.30 -3.47
C CYS A 14 6.07 -7.88 -3.90
N THR A 15 5.99 -9.20 -4.05
CA THR A 15 4.77 -9.88 -4.48
C THR A 15 4.51 -11.12 -3.62
N GLY A 16 3.32 -11.24 -3.04
CA GLY A 16 2.93 -12.42 -2.25
C GLY A 16 3.78 -12.64 -0.99
N CYS A 17 4.20 -11.56 -0.31
CA CYS A 17 5.14 -11.62 0.80
C CYS A 17 4.55 -10.99 2.08
N ALA A 18 4.82 -11.58 3.24
CA ALA A 18 4.25 -11.08 4.51
C ALA A 18 5.02 -9.89 5.11
N ASN A 19 6.26 -9.65 4.72
CA ASN A 19 7.03 -8.51 5.22
C ASN A 19 7.87 -7.85 4.11
N CYS A 20 7.44 -6.67 3.66
CA CYS A 20 8.08 -5.91 2.57
C CYS A 20 8.32 -4.44 2.92
N PRO A 21 9.04 -4.13 4.02
CA PRO A 21 9.13 -2.77 4.55
C PRO A 21 9.85 -1.80 3.61
N ASN A 22 10.75 -2.29 2.77
CA ASN A 22 11.63 -1.47 1.93
C ASN A 22 11.26 -1.47 0.44
N ALA A 23 10.24 -2.24 0.03
CA ALA A 23 9.90 -2.36 -1.39
C ALA A 23 9.20 -1.09 -1.87
N VAL A 24 9.55 -0.62 -3.08
CA VAL A 24 8.88 0.53 -3.73
C VAL A 24 7.50 0.16 -4.23
N THR A 25 7.30 -1.07 -4.70
CA THR A 25 5.99 -1.57 -5.14
C THR A 25 5.63 -2.82 -4.36
N CYS A 26 4.40 -2.87 -3.87
CA CYS A 26 3.83 -4.04 -3.21
C CYS A 26 2.59 -4.55 -3.92
N THR A 27 2.54 -5.86 -4.12
CA THR A 27 1.40 -6.56 -4.70
C THR A 27 1.08 -7.78 -3.83
N ASP A 28 -0.16 -7.91 -3.37
CA ASP A 28 -0.61 -9.01 -2.51
C ASP A 28 0.34 -9.28 -1.34
N SER A 29 0.81 -8.22 -0.70
CA SER A 29 1.88 -8.28 0.32
C SER A 29 1.50 -7.49 1.58
N GLN A 30 2.19 -7.76 2.67
CA GLN A 30 1.96 -7.10 3.96
C GLN A 30 3.21 -6.35 4.43
N ASN A 31 3.02 -5.39 5.33
CA ASN A 31 4.08 -4.51 5.87
C ASN A 31 4.79 -3.67 4.78
N CYS A 32 4.02 -3.08 3.88
CA CYS A 32 4.52 -2.28 2.76
C CYS A 32 4.77 -0.81 3.12
N ILE A 33 5.54 -0.59 4.19
CA ILE A 33 5.64 0.71 4.88
C ILE A 33 6.20 1.81 3.96
N ASN A 34 7.24 1.49 3.18
CA ASN A 34 7.89 2.46 2.27
C ASN A 34 7.48 2.28 0.80
N ALA A 35 6.44 1.48 0.53
CA ALA A 35 5.94 1.34 -0.84
C ALA A 35 5.34 2.66 -1.31
N VAL A 36 5.63 3.00 -2.57
CA VAL A 36 5.00 4.10 -3.31
C VAL A 36 3.68 3.62 -3.91
N THR A 37 3.63 2.38 -4.37
CA THR A 37 2.42 1.78 -4.94
C THR A 37 2.07 0.50 -4.21
N CYS A 38 0.81 0.42 -3.77
CA CYS A 38 0.24 -0.76 -3.15
C CYS A 38 -0.96 -1.29 -3.92
N THR A 39 -0.98 -2.60 -4.14
CA THR A 39 -2.09 -3.31 -4.77
C THR A 39 -2.39 -4.57 -3.95
N GLY A 40 -3.63 -4.73 -3.46
CA GLY A 40 -3.98 -5.91 -2.66
C GLY A 40 -3.16 -6.03 -1.37
N SER A 41 -2.64 -4.93 -0.82
CA SER A 41 -1.59 -4.95 0.20
C SER A 41 -1.99 -4.20 1.48
N SER A 42 -1.26 -4.43 2.58
CA SER A 42 -1.51 -3.78 3.87
C SER A 42 -0.31 -3.01 4.42
N ASN A 43 -0.56 -2.12 5.38
CA ASN A 43 0.46 -1.23 5.99
C ASN A 43 1.13 -0.31 4.96
N CYS A 44 0.35 0.25 4.04
CA CYS A 44 0.80 1.09 2.93
C CYS A 44 0.94 2.57 3.31
N ASN A 45 1.60 2.83 4.43
CA ASN A 45 1.58 4.12 5.11
C ASN A 45 2.06 5.28 4.23
N LYS A 46 3.08 5.03 3.39
CA LYS A 46 3.69 6.04 2.50
C LYS A 46 3.31 5.88 1.03
N ALA A 47 2.38 4.98 0.72
CA ALA A 47 1.97 4.77 -0.66
C ALA A 47 1.29 6.03 -1.18
N THR A 48 1.64 6.46 -2.38
CA THR A 48 0.96 7.54 -3.10
C THR A 48 -0.29 7.00 -3.79
N THR A 49 -0.25 5.74 -4.20
CA THR A 49 -1.36 5.05 -4.86
C THR A 49 -1.68 3.76 -4.15
N CYS A 50 -2.94 3.62 -3.74
CA CYS A 50 -3.49 2.42 -3.14
C CYS A 50 -4.66 1.88 -3.94
N THR A 51 -4.59 0.59 -4.25
CA THR A 51 -5.69 -0.15 -4.89
C THR A 51 -5.97 -1.40 -4.08
N ASN A 52 -7.22 -1.59 -3.64
CA ASN A 52 -7.62 -2.73 -2.81
C ASN A 52 -6.66 -2.94 -1.62
N SER A 53 -6.25 -1.86 -0.95
CA SER A 53 -5.19 -1.88 0.07
C SER A 53 -5.63 -1.18 1.36
N SER A 54 -4.93 -1.45 2.46
CA SER A 54 -5.19 -0.82 3.77
C SER A 54 -4.06 0.08 4.24
N ASP A 55 -4.41 1.00 5.15
CA ASP A 55 -3.46 1.88 5.85
C ASP A 55 -2.76 2.88 4.91
N CYS A 56 -3.53 3.42 3.98
CA CYS A 56 -3.08 4.31 2.91
C CYS A 56 -3.05 5.78 3.32
N PHE A 57 -2.40 6.08 4.44
CA PHE A 57 -2.48 7.40 5.09
C PHE A 57 -2.01 8.57 4.21
N GLU A 58 -0.95 8.35 3.44
CA GLU A 58 -0.34 9.36 2.56
C GLU A 58 -0.78 9.23 1.09
N ALA A 59 -1.71 8.33 0.78
CA ALA A 59 -2.13 8.10 -0.60
C ALA A 59 -2.88 9.31 -1.15
N THR A 60 -2.48 9.75 -2.35
CA THR A 60 -3.21 10.76 -3.12
C THR A 60 -4.35 10.12 -3.90
N THR A 61 -4.18 8.86 -4.28
CA THR A 61 -5.19 8.07 -5.00
C THR A 61 -5.51 6.81 -4.22
N CYS A 62 -6.79 6.65 -3.90
CA CYS A 62 -7.32 5.46 -3.27
C CYS A 62 -8.48 4.87 -4.07
N THR A 63 -8.39 3.59 -4.38
CA THR A 63 -9.46 2.80 -5.02
C THR A 63 -9.71 1.55 -4.21
N ASP A 64 -10.95 1.32 -3.79
CA ASP A 64 -11.36 0.19 -2.94
C ASP A 64 -10.45 -0.01 -1.71
N SER A 65 -9.95 1.08 -1.13
CA SER A 65 -8.92 1.08 -0.09
C SER A 65 -9.41 1.74 1.21
N THR A 66 -8.66 1.57 2.30
CA THR A 66 -9.02 2.14 3.61
C THR A 66 -7.93 3.05 4.16
N ASN A 67 -8.32 3.91 5.12
CA ASN A 67 -7.42 4.84 5.82
C ASN A 67 -6.75 5.88 4.90
N CYS A 68 -7.50 6.35 3.90
CA CYS A 68 -7.03 7.23 2.84
C CYS A 68 -7.02 8.73 3.20
N ASN A 69 -6.38 9.08 4.32
CA ASN A 69 -6.52 10.39 4.99
C ASN A 69 -6.15 11.60 4.13
N LYS A 70 -5.27 11.44 3.14
CA LYS A 70 -4.80 12.51 2.24
C LYS A 70 -5.23 12.33 0.78
N ALA A 71 -6.15 11.41 0.51
CA ALA A 71 -6.56 11.12 -0.85
C ALA A 71 -7.31 12.30 -1.48
N THR A 72 -6.84 12.74 -2.64
CA THR A 72 -7.54 13.71 -3.50
C THR A 72 -8.52 13.00 -4.44
N ALA A 73 -8.17 11.78 -4.86
CA ALA A 73 -9.02 10.87 -5.60
C ALA A 73 -9.37 9.68 -4.70
N CYS A 74 -10.66 9.55 -4.38
CA CYS A 74 -11.18 8.52 -3.51
C CYS A 74 -12.37 7.83 -4.18
N THR A 75 -12.17 6.58 -4.58
CA THR A 75 -13.21 5.76 -5.23
C THR A 75 -13.48 4.54 -4.36
N ASN A 76 -14.74 4.36 -3.94
CA ASN A 76 -15.16 3.22 -3.09
C ASN A 76 -14.23 2.98 -1.88
N SER A 77 -13.61 4.05 -1.36
CA SER A 77 -12.59 3.96 -0.32
C SER A 77 -13.08 4.65 0.95
N THR A 78 -12.52 4.24 2.09
CA THR A 78 -12.88 4.78 3.40
C THR A 78 -11.71 5.56 4.02
N GLY A 79 -12.01 6.46 4.96
CA GLY A 79 -11.01 7.32 5.58
C GLY A 79 -10.55 8.48 4.71
N CYS A 80 -11.21 8.71 3.57
CA CYS A 80 -10.91 9.86 2.71
C CYS A 80 -11.34 11.18 3.37
N PRO A 81 -10.57 12.26 3.16
CA PRO A 81 -10.95 13.58 3.65
C PRO A 81 -12.24 14.00 2.97
N LYS A 82 -13.25 14.38 3.76
CA LYS A 82 -14.45 15.00 3.23
C LYS A 82 -14.06 16.39 2.72
N ARG A 83 -14.23 16.61 1.42
CA ARG A 83 -14.17 17.96 0.84
C ARG A 83 -15.37 18.79 1.30
#